data_AF-A0A438BUX4-F1
#
_entry.id   AF-A0A438BUX4-F1
#
_cell.length_a   1.000
_cell.length_b   1.000
_cell.length_c   1.000
_cell.angle_alpha   90.00
_cell.angle_beta   90.00
_cell.angle_gamma   90.00
#
_symmetry.space_group_name_H-M   'P 1'
#
loop_
_entity.id
_entity.type
_entity.pdbx_description
1 polymer ?
#
loop_
_entity_poly.entity_id
_entity_poly.type
_entity_poly.pdbx_seq_one_letter_code
_entity_poly.pdbx_strand_id
1 'polypeptide(L)'
;MEFFRCLAICHTVLPEGDESPEKVTYQAASPDEAALVTAAKNFGFFFYRRTPTTIYVRESHVEKMGKVQDVSYEILNVLEFNSTRKRQSVVCRYPDGRLVLYCKGADSVIFERLGDGNGDLKKTTREHLEQFGSAGLRTLCLAYRDLSTDMYEHWNEKFIQAKSSLRDREKKLDEVYPMFGCTLFYF
;
A
#
# COMPACT_ATOMS: atom_id res chain seq x y z
N MET A 1 -1.25 7.63 10.77
CA MET A 1 -2.50 7.31 10.04
C MET A 1 -2.24 6.59 8.73
N GLU A 2 -1.24 7.02 7.96
CA GLU A 2 -0.86 6.40 6.68
C GLU A 2 -0.58 4.89 6.75
N PHE A 3 -0.15 4.36 7.90
CA PHE A 3 -0.02 2.93 8.13
C PHE A 3 -1.31 2.15 7.82
N PHE A 4 -2.43 2.49 8.48
CA PHE A 4 -3.71 1.80 8.27
C PHE A 4 -4.33 2.13 6.90
N ARG A 5 -4.08 3.33 6.37
CA ARG A 5 -4.44 3.65 4.97
C ARG A 5 -3.72 2.75 3.98
N CYS A 6 -2.43 2.49 4.18
CA CYS A 6 -1.67 1.55 3.37
C CYS A 6 -2.31 0.15 3.41
N LEU A 7 -2.74 -0.31 4.59
CA LEU A 7 -3.44 -1.60 4.72
C LEU A 7 -4.80 -1.62 4.01
N ALA A 8 -5.54 -0.52 4.03
CA ALA A 8 -6.88 -0.38 3.43
C ALA A 8 -6.89 0.01 1.94
N ILE A 9 -5.73 0.36 1.35
CA ILE A 9 -5.64 0.85 -0.04
C ILE A 9 -4.68 0.00 -0.87
N CYS A 10 -3.54 -0.40 -0.32
CA CYS A 10 -2.50 -1.12 -1.06
C CYS A 10 -2.79 -2.63 -1.13
N HIS A 11 -3.89 -3.03 -1.78
CA HIS A 11 -4.26 -4.44 -1.97
C HIS A 11 -5.09 -4.65 -3.26
N THR A 12 -5.38 -5.90 -3.65
CA THR A 12 -6.33 -6.23 -4.73
C THR A 12 -7.65 -6.86 -4.23
N VAL A 13 -7.82 -6.98 -2.91
CA VAL A 13 -9.05 -7.47 -2.25
C VAL A 13 -10.32 -6.80 -2.76
N LEU A 14 -11.39 -7.59 -2.91
CA LEU A 14 -12.74 -7.19 -3.24
C LEU A 14 -13.66 -7.34 -2.02
N PRO A 15 -14.44 -6.31 -1.64
CA PRO A 15 -15.46 -6.42 -0.60
C PRO A 15 -16.74 -7.02 -1.21
N GLU A 16 -17.40 -7.89 -0.47
CA GLU A 16 -18.69 -8.50 -0.82
C GLU A 16 -19.71 -8.28 0.32
N GLY A 17 -21.00 -8.24 -0.05
CA GLY A 17 -22.10 -8.05 0.90
C GLY A 17 -22.46 -6.59 1.18
N ASP A 18 -23.13 -6.37 2.31
CA ASP A 18 -23.57 -5.03 2.73
C ASP A 18 -22.35 -4.15 3.10
N GLU A 19 -22.40 -2.85 2.78
CA GLU A 19 -21.38 -1.85 3.12
C GLU A 19 -21.37 -1.48 4.62
N SER A 20 -21.47 -2.48 5.49
CA SER A 20 -21.42 -2.37 6.95
C SER A 20 -20.26 -3.20 7.51
N PRO A 21 -19.52 -2.71 8.53
CA PRO A 21 -18.36 -3.42 9.06
C PRO A 21 -18.63 -4.85 9.55
N GLU A 22 -19.85 -5.13 10.00
CA GLU A 22 -20.29 -6.40 10.58
C GLU A 22 -20.63 -7.46 9.52
N LYS A 23 -21.08 -7.04 8.34
CA LYS A 23 -21.59 -7.95 7.30
C LYS A 23 -20.71 -8.08 6.07
N VAL A 24 -19.78 -7.14 5.88
CA VAL A 24 -18.83 -7.17 4.78
C VAL A 24 -17.91 -8.39 4.88
N THR A 25 -17.74 -9.10 3.78
CA THR A 25 -16.73 -10.15 3.61
C THR A 25 -15.68 -9.70 2.60
N TYR A 26 -14.48 -10.28 2.68
CA TYR A 26 -13.35 -9.88 1.83
C TYR A 26 -12.87 -11.08 0.99
N GLN A 27 -13.00 -10.97 -0.32
CA GLN A 27 -12.42 -11.90 -1.28
C GLN A 27 -11.02 -11.43 -1.67
N ALA A 28 -10.02 -12.27 -1.39
CA ALA A 28 -8.63 -11.97 -1.66
C ALA A 28 -7.95 -13.15 -2.34
N ALA A 29 -7.01 -12.86 -3.24
CA ALA A 29 -6.17 -13.89 -3.86
C ALA A 29 -5.17 -14.52 -2.86
N SER A 30 -4.92 -13.84 -1.73
CA SER A 30 -4.07 -14.32 -0.64
C SER A 30 -4.75 -14.08 0.72
N PRO A 31 -4.68 -15.05 1.65
CA PRO A 31 -5.20 -14.88 3.01
C PRO A 31 -4.53 -13.72 3.76
N ASP A 32 -3.30 -13.36 3.37
CA ASP A 32 -2.55 -12.28 4.00
C ASP A 32 -3.17 -10.94 3.71
N GLU A 33 -3.58 -10.71 2.46
CA GLU A 33 -4.24 -9.47 2.09
C GLU A 33 -5.59 -9.32 2.79
N ALA A 34 -6.37 -10.39 2.90
CA ALA A 34 -7.62 -10.38 3.65
C ALA A 34 -7.39 -10.05 5.14
N ALA A 35 -6.36 -10.62 5.76
CA ALA A 35 -6.00 -10.34 7.14
C ALA A 35 -5.59 -8.87 7.34
N LEU A 36 -4.78 -8.31 6.43
CA LEU A 36 -4.34 -6.91 6.49
C LEU A 36 -5.52 -5.92 6.37
N VAL A 37 -6.44 -6.16 5.44
CA VAL A 37 -7.65 -5.32 5.28
C VAL A 37 -8.58 -5.45 6.49
N THR A 38 -8.72 -6.66 7.03
CA THR A 38 -9.49 -6.89 8.25
C THR A 38 -8.89 -6.16 9.45
N ALA A 39 -7.56 -6.16 9.59
CA ALA A 39 -6.88 -5.36 10.59
C ALA A 39 -7.18 -3.87 10.41
N ALA A 40 -7.05 -3.34 9.19
CA ALA A 40 -7.37 -1.94 8.89
C ALA A 40 -8.81 -1.58 9.32
N LYS A 41 -9.79 -2.44 9.00
CA LYS A 41 -11.19 -2.29 9.43
C LYS A 41 -11.31 -2.19 10.96
N ASN A 42 -10.65 -3.09 11.69
CA ASN A 42 -10.69 -3.11 13.17
C ASN A 42 -10.05 -1.87 13.80
N PHE A 43 -9.14 -1.20 13.10
CA PHE A 43 -8.53 0.07 13.51
C PHE A 43 -9.22 1.30 12.93
N GLY A 44 -10.44 1.15 12.40
CA GLY A 44 -11.27 2.27 11.95
C GLY A 44 -11.01 2.74 10.52
N PHE A 45 -10.32 1.94 9.70
CA PHE A 45 -10.13 2.19 8.26
C PHE A 45 -10.88 1.12 7.48
N PHE A 46 -12.20 1.28 7.40
CA PHE A 46 -13.09 0.29 6.80
C PHE A 46 -13.12 0.46 5.27
N PHE A 47 -12.37 -0.38 4.56
CA PHE A 47 -12.52 -0.55 3.12
C PHE A 47 -13.84 -1.28 2.81
N TYR A 48 -14.77 -0.60 2.14
CA TYR A 48 -16.13 -1.14 1.96
C TYR A 48 -16.59 -1.25 0.51
N ARG A 49 -15.94 -0.52 -0.41
CA ARG A 49 -16.29 -0.56 -1.82
C ARG A 49 -15.07 -0.33 -2.69
N ARG A 50 -15.05 -0.99 -3.85
CA ARG A 50 -14.04 -0.82 -4.90
C ARG A 50 -14.68 -0.77 -6.27
N THR A 51 -14.22 0.16 -7.09
CA THR A 51 -14.43 0.20 -8.54
C THR A 51 -13.08 -0.06 -9.24
N PRO A 52 -13.04 -0.19 -10.58
CA PRO A 52 -11.78 -0.38 -11.29
C PRO A 52 -10.74 0.73 -11.05
N THR A 53 -11.17 1.94 -10.70
CA THR A 53 -10.32 3.13 -10.55
C THR A 53 -10.44 3.82 -9.20
N THR A 54 -11.20 3.27 -8.24
CA THR A 54 -11.43 3.94 -6.95
C THR A 54 -11.61 2.94 -5.81
N ILE A 55 -11.01 3.25 -4.66
CA ILE A 55 -11.21 2.55 -3.40
C ILE A 55 -11.93 3.50 -2.43
N TYR A 56 -12.96 3.00 -1.76
CA TYR A 56 -13.71 3.76 -0.75
C TYR A 56 -13.40 3.21 0.64
N VAL A 57 -12.94 4.10 1.51
CA VAL A 57 -12.59 3.79 2.90
C VAL A 57 -13.38 4.71 3.82
N ARG A 58 -14.09 4.12 4.76
CA ARG A 58 -14.70 4.83 5.88
C ARG A 58 -13.68 4.94 7.00
N GLU A 59 -13.22 6.16 7.26
CA GLU A 59 -12.24 6.47 8.29
C GLU A 59 -12.94 6.97 9.56
N SER A 60 -12.81 6.23 10.66
CA SER A 60 -13.21 6.68 11.99
C SER A 60 -11.96 7.05 12.78
N HIS A 61 -11.71 8.35 12.92
CA HIS A 61 -10.53 8.84 13.64
C HIS A 61 -10.66 8.56 15.14
N VAL A 62 -9.83 7.67 15.69
CA VAL A 62 -9.74 7.41 17.14
C VAL A 62 -9.30 8.67 17.91
N GLU A 63 -8.46 9.52 17.30
CA GLU A 63 -7.92 10.73 17.94
C GLU A 63 -8.78 11.99 17.75
N LYS A 64 -9.63 12.06 16.71
CA LYS A 64 -10.47 13.22 16.41
C LYS A 64 -11.94 12.92 16.68
N MET A 65 -12.28 12.67 17.94
CA MET A 65 -13.62 12.79 18.51
C MET A 65 -14.78 12.42 17.56
N GLY A 66 -14.78 11.17 17.06
CA GLY A 66 -15.95 10.55 16.45
C GLY A 66 -16.36 11.02 15.05
N LYS A 67 -15.55 11.82 14.33
CA LYS A 67 -15.86 12.13 12.92
C LYS A 67 -15.52 10.93 12.04
N VAL A 68 -16.59 10.19 11.69
CA VAL A 68 -16.58 9.19 10.62
C VAL A 68 -16.69 9.93 9.29
N GLN A 69 -15.76 9.65 8.37
CA GLN A 69 -15.80 10.22 7.03
C GLN A 69 -15.58 9.12 5.98
N ASP A 70 -16.36 9.17 4.91
CA ASP A 70 -16.15 8.31 3.75
C ASP A 70 -15.19 9.03 2.80
N VAL A 71 -14.04 8.40 2.52
CA VAL A 71 -12.99 8.94 1.68
C VAL A 71 -12.85 8.06 0.44
N SER A 72 -12.86 8.69 -0.74
CA SER A 72 -12.60 8.03 -2.02
C SER A 72 -11.17 8.28 -2.48
N TYR A 73 -10.42 7.21 -2.73
CA TYR A 73 -9.07 7.23 -3.25
C TYR A 73 -9.07 6.79 -4.70
N GLU A 74 -8.72 7.68 -5.62
CA GLU A 74 -8.56 7.34 -7.03
C GLU A 74 -7.28 6.52 -7.21
N ILE A 75 -7.41 5.32 -7.75
CA ILE A 75 -6.29 4.40 -7.97
C ILE A 75 -5.76 4.63 -9.38
N LEU A 76 -4.55 5.18 -9.45
CA LEU A 76 -3.91 5.55 -10.71
C LEU A 76 -3.10 4.38 -11.29
N ASN A 77 -2.35 3.69 -10.43
CA ASN A 77 -1.53 2.55 -10.83
C ASN A 77 -1.56 1.50 -9.73
N VAL A 78 -1.79 0.25 -10.12
CA VAL A 78 -1.64 -0.92 -9.26
C VAL A 78 -0.47 -1.75 -9.77
N LEU A 79 0.37 -2.12 -8.83
CA LEU A 79 1.57 -2.91 -9.05
C LEU A 79 1.53 -4.12 -8.18
N GLU A 80 0.91 -5.14 -8.75
CA GLU A 80 0.66 -6.40 -8.08
C GLU A 80 1.96 -7.02 -7.58
N PHE A 81 1.80 -7.81 -6.52
CA PHE A 81 2.86 -8.64 -6.00
C PHE A 81 3.33 -9.63 -7.08
N ASN A 82 4.64 -9.77 -7.23
CA ASN A 82 5.23 -10.89 -7.94
C ASN A 82 6.44 -11.42 -7.16
N SER A 83 6.83 -12.68 -7.43
CA SER A 83 7.91 -13.38 -6.73
C SER A 83 9.29 -12.75 -6.94
N THR A 84 9.50 -12.10 -8.08
CA THR A 84 10.74 -11.40 -8.44
C THR A 84 10.95 -10.15 -7.59
N ARG A 85 9.89 -9.33 -7.45
CA ARG A 85 9.91 -8.04 -6.73
C ARG A 85 9.69 -8.20 -5.24
N LYS A 86 8.95 -9.24 -4.82
CA LYS A 86 8.54 -9.51 -3.43
C LYS A 86 7.86 -8.31 -2.73
N ARG A 87 7.19 -7.46 -3.51
CA ARG A 87 6.43 -6.31 -3.03
C ARG A 87 5.26 -5.97 -3.94
N GLN A 88 4.30 -5.28 -3.37
CA GLN A 88 3.16 -4.69 -4.04
C GLN A 88 3.15 -3.19 -3.82
N SER A 89 2.63 -2.42 -4.77
CA SER A 89 2.54 -0.98 -4.65
C SER A 89 1.28 -0.43 -5.31
N VAL A 90 0.80 0.70 -4.79
CA VAL A 90 -0.35 1.42 -5.34
C VAL A 90 -0.03 2.90 -5.34
N VAL A 91 -0.22 3.56 -6.48
CA VAL A 91 -0.24 5.02 -6.56
C VAL A 91 -1.71 5.44 -6.56
N CYS A 92 -2.05 6.35 -5.66
CA CYS A 92 -3.40 6.87 -5.53
C CYS A 92 -3.43 8.39 -5.42
N ARG A 93 -4.56 8.98 -5.79
CA ARG A 93 -4.88 10.39 -5.61
C ARG A 93 -5.97 10.53 -4.56
N TYR A 94 -5.72 11.41 -3.60
CA TYR A 94 -6.65 11.82 -2.56
C TYR A 94 -7.69 12.80 -3.13
N PRO A 95 -8.83 13.01 -2.44
CA PRO A 95 -9.83 13.99 -2.85
C PRO A 95 -9.32 15.43 -2.95
N ASP A 96 -8.28 15.78 -2.19
CA ASP A 96 -7.62 17.09 -2.21
C ASP A 96 -6.57 17.23 -3.33
N GLY A 97 -6.41 16.20 -4.17
CA GLY A 97 -5.45 16.16 -5.27
C GLY A 97 -4.06 15.64 -4.88
N ARG A 98 -3.80 15.37 -3.60
CA ARG A 98 -2.51 14.81 -3.15
C ARG A 98 -2.25 13.43 -3.74
N LEU A 99 -1.05 13.22 -4.27
CA LEU A 99 -0.61 11.93 -4.81
C LEU A 99 0.24 11.19 -3.79
N VAL A 100 -0.09 9.93 -3.55
CA VAL A 100 0.62 9.09 -2.58
C VAL A 100 0.92 7.73 -3.20
N LEU A 101 2.18 7.32 -3.09
CA LEU A 101 2.62 5.94 -3.32
C LEU A 101 2.53 5.18 -1.99
N TYR A 102 1.82 4.07 -1.97
CA TYR A 102 1.90 3.05 -0.93
C TYR A 102 2.65 1.83 -1.44
N CYS A 103 3.42 1.21 -0.55
CA CYS A 103 4.22 0.04 -0.84
C CYS A 103 4.16 -0.93 0.34
N LYS A 104 4.04 -2.22 0.04
CA LYS A 104 4.01 -3.29 1.04
C LYS A 104 4.81 -4.49 0.52
N GLY A 105 5.74 -5.03 1.29
CA GLY A 105 6.57 -6.14 0.81
C GLY A 105 7.62 -6.64 1.80
N ALA A 106 8.47 -7.56 1.32
CA ALA A 106 9.56 -8.11 2.12
C ALA A 106 10.49 -7.02 2.63
N ASP A 107 10.96 -7.17 3.87
CA ASP A 107 11.88 -6.27 4.55
C ASP A 107 13.11 -5.93 3.70
N SER A 108 13.89 -6.91 3.28
CA SER A 108 15.07 -6.75 2.41
C SER A 108 14.81 -5.83 1.22
N VAL A 109 13.65 -5.97 0.57
CA VAL A 109 13.29 -5.18 -0.61
C VAL A 109 12.90 -3.74 -0.24
N ILE A 110 12.16 -3.55 0.84
CA ILE A 110 11.70 -2.24 1.27
C ILE A 110 12.86 -1.43 1.84
N PHE A 111 13.71 -2.02 2.68
CA PHE A 111 14.83 -1.35 3.34
C PHE A 111 15.86 -0.76 2.36
N GLU A 112 16.15 -1.45 1.26
CA GLU A 112 17.02 -0.95 0.16
C GLU A 112 16.49 0.33 -0.50
N ARG A 113 15.19 0.63 -0.33
CA ARG A 113 14.48 1.73 -1.03
C ARG A 113 14.00 2.82 -0.08
N LEU A 114 14.41 2.76 1.18
CA LEU A 114 14.14 3.83 2.14
C LEU A 114 15.20 4.92 2.01
N GLY A 115 14.77 6.18 2.03
CA GLY A 115 15.71 7.31 2.08
C GLY A 115 16.61 7.28 3.33
N ASP A 116 17.70 8.05 3.31
CA ASP A 116 18.72 8.07 4.38
C ASP A 116 18.25 8.70 5.70
N GLY A 117 17.05 9.31 5.72
CA GLY A 117 16.59 10.15 6.82
C GLY A 117 16.07 9.46 8.09
N ASN A 118 16.12 8.12 8.22
CA ASN A 118 15.42 7.38 9.29
C ASN A 118 16.28 6.26 9.92
N GLY A 119 17.57 6.51 10.21
CA GLY A 119 18.50 5.50 10.73
C GLY A 119 18.01 4.75 11.97
N ASP A 120 17.51 5.47 12.98
CA ASP A 120 17.02 4.88 14.23
C ASP A 120 15.75 4.04 14.02
N LEU A 121 14.78 4.57 13.27
CA LEU A 121 13.57 3.82 12.91
C LEU A 121 13.92 2.56 12.12
N LYS A 122 14.87 2.64 11.17
CA LYS A 122 15.35 1.47 10.42
C LYS A 122 15.93 0.41 11.35
N LYS A 123 16.71 0.82 12.35
CA LYS A 123 17.33 -0.09 13.31
C LYS A 123 16.28 -0.78 14.19
N THR A 124 15.39 -0.02 14.83
CA THR A 124 14.33 -0.59 15.68
C THR A 124 13.40 -1.50 14.88
N THR A 125 13.03 -1.11 13.65
CA THR A 125 12.19 -1.96 12.79
C THR A 125 12.90 -3.28 12.44
N ARG A 126 14.22 -3.27 12.20
CA ARG A 126 14.97 -4.50 11.94
C ARG A 126 14.95 -5.44 13.14
N GLU A 127 15.15 -4.92 14.35
CA GLU A 127 15.13 -5.71 15.58
C GLU A 127 13.76 -6.40 15.79
N HIS A 128 12.66 -5.67 15.57
CA HIS A 128 11.31 -6.26 15.67
C HIS A 128 11.04 -7.32 14.59
N LEU A 129 11.51 -7.11 13.36
CA LEU A 129 11.37 -8.07 12.27
C LEU A 129 12.10 -9.39 12.59
N GLU A 130 13.31 -9.29 13.13
CA GLU A 130 14.09 -10.46 13.56
C GLU A 130 13.37 -11.19 14.70
N GLN A 131 12.80 -10.47 15.67
CA GLN A 131 12.04 -11.06 16.77
C GLN A 131 10.78 -11.79 16.28
N PHE A 132 9.98 -11.18 15.42
CA PHE A 132 8.76 -11.79 14.89
C PHE A 132 9.06 -12.96 13.96
N GLY A 133 10.09 -12.84 13.12
CA GLY A 133 10.57 -13.95 12.31
C GLY A 133 11.03 -15.14 13.16
N SER A 134 11.74 -14.87 14.27
CA SER A 134 12.16 -15.91 15.23
C SER A 134 10.97 -16.57 15.94
N ALA A 135 9.85 -15.86 16.09
CA ALA A 135 8.60 -16.39 16.63
C ALA A 135 7.74 -17.13 15.58
N GLY A 136 8.21 -17.25 14.33
CA GLY A 136 7.48 -17.92 13.24
C GLY A 136 6.36 -17.08 12.61
N LEU A 137 6.31 -15.78 12.91
CA LEU A 137 5.33 -14.87 12.33
C LEU A 137 5.78 -14.43 10.93
N ARG A 138 4.81 -14.29 10.03
CA ARG A 138 5.06 -13.69 8.72
C ARG A 138 5.04 -12.18 8.85
N THR A 139 6.15 -11.56 8.47
CA THR A 139 6.37 -10.11 8.58
C THR A 139 6.29 -9.43 7.22
N LEU A 140 5.91 -8.16 7.21
CA LEU A 140 5.83 -7.37 6.00
C LEU A 140 6.12 -5.90 6.31
N CYS A 141 7.00 -5.28 5.55
CA CYS A 141 7.32 -3.87 5.68
C CYS A 141 6.36 -3.03 4.84
N LEU A 142 5.87 -1.94 5.41
CA LEU A 142 5.06 -0.95 4.71
C LEU A 142 5.87 0.31 4.48
N ALA A 143 5.62 1.00 3.38
CA ALA A 143 6.21 2.29 3.14
C ALA A 143 5.25 3.17 2.34
N TYR A 144 5.39 4.48 2.49
CA TYR A 144 4.65 5.45 1.71
C TYR A 144 5.53 6.60 1.26
N ARG A 145 5.11 7.32 0.22
CA ARG A 145 5.77 8.55 -0.21
C ARG A 145 4.75 9.49 -0.85
N ASP A 146 4.83 10.76 -0.48
CA ASP A 146 4.15 11.82 -1.22
C ASP A 146 4.83 12.06 -2.55
N LEU A 147 4.01 12.17 -3.59
CA LEU A 147 4.47 12.46 -4.94
C LEU A 147 4.05 13.88 -5.34
N SER A 148 4.97 14.64 -5.92
CA SER A 148 4.58 15.83 -6.69
C SER A 148 4.00 15.39 -8.03
N THR A 149 3.17 16.25 -8.62
CA THR A 149 2.58 16.03 -9.94
C THR A 149 3.66 15.74 -10.99
N ASP A 150 4.69 16.60 -11.09
CA ASP A 150 5.78 16.42 -12.06
C ASP A 150 6.51 15.07 -11.89
N MET A 151 6.74 14.67 -10.64
CA MET A 151 7.43 13.43 -10.33
C MET A 151 6.58 12.21 -10.73
N TYR A 152 5.27 12.28 -10.52
CA TYR A 152 4.34 11.24 -10.95
C TYR A 152 4.23 11.20 -12.47
N GLU A 153 4.08 12.33 -13.15
CA GLU A 153 3.93 12.41 -14.61
C GLU A 153 5.15 11.83 -15.33
N HIS A 154 6.36 12.28 -14.97
CA HIS A 154 7.60 11.76 -15.54
C HIS A 154 7.77 10.25 -15.34
N TRP A 155 7.33 9.75 -14.19
CA TRP A 155 7.36 8.32 -13.91
C TRP A 155 6.28 7.55 -14.67
N ASN A 156 5.07 8.10 -14.77
CA ASN A 156 3.94 7.46 -15.43
C ASN A 156 4.17 7.35 -16.95
N GLU A 157 4.86 8.31 -17.57
CA GLU A 157 5.31 8.20 -18.96
C GLU A 157 6.16 6.94 -19.18
N LYS A 158 7.18 6.74 -18.34
CA LYS A 158 8.04 5.56 -18.38
C LYS A 158 7.26 4.28 -18.08
N PHE A 159 6.31 4.35 -17.15
CA PHE A 159 5.45 3.21 -16.81
C PHE A 159 4.58 2.79 -18.00
N ILE A 160 3.96 3.74 -18.70
CA ILE A 160 3.14 3.47 -19.89
C ILE A 160 4.00 2.85 -21.00
N GLN A 161 5.21 3.37 -21.22
CA GLN A 161 6.16 2.81 -22.18
C GLN A 161 6.59 1.39 -21.81
N ALA A 162 6.85 1.12 -20.53
CA ALA A 162 7.18 -0.21 -20.05
C ALA A 162 6.00 -1.19 -20.20
N LYS A 163 4.78 -0.74 -19.84
CA LYS A 163 3.54 -1.55 -19.90
C LYS A 163 3.12 -1.89 -21.32
N SER A 164 3.34 -0.98 -22.28
CA SER A 164 3.05 -1.20 -23.70
C SER A 164 4.10 -2.04 -24.42
N SER A 165 5.21 -2.39 -23.75
CA SER A 165 6.27 -3.17 -24.37
C SER A 165 5.86 -4.62 -24.61
N LEU A 166 6.06 -5.09 -25.84
CA LEU A 166 5.79 -6.47 -26.26
C LEU A 166 6.85 -7.47 -25.79
N ARG A 167 8.05 -6.99 -25.42
CA ARG A 167 9.19 -7.80 -24.95
C ARG A 167 9.69 -7.30 -23.61
N ASP A 168 10.05 -8.22 -22.72
CA ASP A 168 10.63 -7.94 -21.40
C ASP A 168 9.78 -6.98 -20.55
N ARG A 169 8.45 -7.01 -20.71
CA ARG A 169 7.51 -6.12 -20.03
C ARG A 169 7.72 -6.11 -18.52
N GLU A 170 7.84 -7.29 -17.90
CA GLU A 170 8.02 -7.40 -16.45
C GLU A 170 9.34 -6.78 -15.98
N LYS A 171 10.43 -7.02 -16.71
CA LYS A 171 11.74 -6.43 -16.41
C LYS A 171 11.74 -4.92 -16.56
N LYS A 172 11.15 -4.40 -17.64
CA LYS A 172 11.02 -2.95 -17.87
C LYS A 172 10.15 -2.28 -16.82
N LEU A 173 9.07 -2.95 -16.41
CA LEU A 173 8.28 -2.49 -15.29
C LEU A 173 9.18 -2.38 -14.06
N ASP A 174 9.90 -3.44 -13.68
CA ASP A 174 10.80 -3.45 -12.52
C ASP A 174 11.85 -2.32 -12.50
N GLU A 175 12.42 -1.98 -13.65
CA GLU A 175 13.41 -0.90 -13.80
C GLU A 175 12.83 0.52 -13.59
N VAL A 176 11.54 0.72 -13.84
CA VAL A 176 10.86 2.02 -13.67
C VAL A 176 10.53 2.29 -12.19
N TYR A 177 10.60 1.28 -11.32
CA TYR A 177 10.20 1.37 -9.91
C TYR A 177 11.18 1.90 -8.84
N PRO A 178 12.52 1.92 -9.01
CA PRO A 178 13.41 2.35 -7.92
C PRO A 178 13.33 3.84 -7.56
N MET A 179 12.58 4.64 -8.32
CA MET A 179 12.72 6.11 -8.33
C MET A 179 12.26 6.83 -7.06
N PHE A 180 11.53 6.15 -6.17
CA PHE A 180 10.86 6.80 -5.06
C PHE A 180 11.35 6.25 -3.73
N GLY A 181 12.40 6.86 -3.17
CA GLY A 181 12.75 6.68 -1.76
C GLY A 181 11.51 6.85 -0.87
N CYS A 182 11.09 5.80 -0.16
CA CYS A 182 9.87 5.81 0.64
C CYS A 182 10.15 6.06 2.13
N THR A 183 9.14 6.54 2.84
CA THR A 183 9.08 6.63 4.30
C THR A 183 8.48 5.35 4.87
N LEU A 184 9.11 4.74 5.87
CA LEU A 184 8.75 3.42 6.40
C LEU A 184 7.61 3.47 7.44
N PHE A 185 6.74 2.46 7.43
CA PHE A 185 5.89 2.06 8.55
C PHE A 185 5.99 0.55 8.83
N TYR A 186 5.58 0.10 10.02
CA TYR A 186 5.81 -1.27 10.48
C TYR A 186 4.57 -1.97 11.03
N PHE A 187 4.44 -3.29 10.74
CA PHE A 187 3.56 -4.27 11.39
C PHE A 187 4.39 -5.45 11.89
#